data_AF-A0A066ZAI8-F1
#
_entry.id   AF-A0A066ZAI8-F1
#
_cell.length_a   1.000
_cell.length_b   1.000
_cell.length_c   1.000
_cell.angle_alpha   90.00
_cell.angle_beta   90.00
_cell.angle_gamma   90.00
#
_symmetry.space_group_name_H-M   'P 1'
#
loop_
_entity.id
_entity.type
_entity.pdbx_description
1 polymer ?
#
loop_
_entity_poly.entity_id
_entity_poly.type
_entity_poly.pdbx_seq_one_letter_code
_entity_poly.pdbx_strand_id
1 'polypeptide(L)'
;MPLAEEMRLTTLAVPSTWQPYGTLILTPPQAAHSVWWSFDPDGSFVGWYVNLESPVGRWSGGTDHIDQALDILVAPDRSWRWKDEEEFTERTGHPFFWDEAGAAAIRAEGERVIALAEAGAFPFDGTWCDFRPGPGWAATGLPWWWDQPGAGRVSRWSTGPGR
;
A
#
# COMPACT_ATOMS: atom_id res chain seq x y z
N MET A 1 -8.87 -14.70 11.70
CA MET A 1 -8.31 -16.06 11.80
C MET A 1 -6.90 -15.88 12.31
N PRO A 2 -6.41 -16.64 13.30
CA PRO A 2 -5.06 -16.45 13.81
C PRO A 2 -4.00 -16.60 12.70
N LEU A 3 -2.96 -15.76 12.71
CA LEU A 3 -1.88 -15.80 11.72
C LEU A 3 -1.32 -17.22 11.48
N ALA A 4 -1.12 -18.00 12.54
CA ALA A 4 -0.58 -19.37 12.43
C ALA A 4 -1.48 -20.34 11.64
N GLU A 5 -2.79 -20.10 11.62
CA GLU A 5 -3.75 -20.85 10.82
C GLU A 5 -3.78 -20.33 9.38
N GLU A 6 -3.77 -19.00 9.21
CA GLU A 6 -3.68 -18.33 7.91
C GLU A 6 -2.48 -18.80 7.10
N MET A 7 -1.30 -18.82 7.72
CA MET A 7 -0.04 -19.20 7.06
C MET A 7 0.01 -20.67 6.61
N ARG A 8 -0.93 -21.51 7.05
CA ARG A 8 -1.06 -22.92 6.61
C ARG A 8 -2.03 -23.07 5.45
N LEU A 9 -2.80 -22.04 5.13
CA LEU A 9 -3.70 -22.09 4.00
C LEU A 9 -2.91 -22.07 2.70
N THR A 10 -3.24 -23.01 1.82
CA THR A 10 -2.81 -22.92 0.43
C THR A 10 -3.56 -21.76 -0.23
N THR A 11 -2.84 -20.71 -0.60
CA THR A 11 -3.38 -19.60 -1.37
C THR A 11 -3.12 -19.81 -2.86
N LEU A 12 -4.05 -19.34 -3.69
CA LEU A 12 -3.95 -19.33 -5.14
C LEU A 12 -4.38 -17.96 -5.65
N ALA A 13 -3.64 -17.42 -6.61
CA ALA A 13 -4.05 -16.21 -7.30
C ALA A 13 -5.25 -16.53 -8.22
N VAL A 14 -6.30 -15.71 -8.13
CA VAL A 14 -7.51 -15.83 -8.96
C VAL A 14 -7.76 -14.49 -9.65
N PRO A 15 -7.84 -14.44 -10.99
CA PRO A 15 -8.20 -13.21 -11.69
C PRO A 15 -9.57 -12.70 -11.26
N SER A 16 -9.65 -11.40 -10.99
CA SER A 16 -10.90 -10.70 -10.65
C SER A 16 -10.91 -9.30 -11.26
N THR A 17 -12.07 -8.64 -11.20
CA THR A 17 -12.22 -7.23 -11.60
C THR A 17 -12.17 -6.34 -10.36
N TRP A 18 -11.40 -5.26 -10.42
CA TRP A 18 -11.29 -4.28 -9.35
C TRP A 18 -12.63 -3.58 -9.10
N GLN A 19 -13.11 -3.59 -7.85
CA GLN A 19 -14.40 -3.03 -7.42
C GLN A 19 -14.35 -2.70 -5.90
N PRO A 20 -15.26 -1.85 -5.37
CA PRO A 20 -16.18 -0.98 -6.10
C PRO A 20 -15.56 0.37 -6.48
N TYR A 21 -14.43 0.72 -5.88
CA TYR A 21 -13.86 2.06 -5.99
C TYR A 21 -13.02 2.23 -7.26
N GLY A 22 -13.11 3.41 -7.87
CA GLY A 22 -12.03 3.91 -8.70
C GLY A 22 -10.86 4.34 -7.80
N THR A 23 -9.63 4.00 -8.18
CA THR A 23 -8.45 4.31 -7.36
C THR A 23 -7.38 5.00 -8.19
N LEU A 24 -6.90 6.15 -7.71
CA LEU A 24 -5.67 6.77 -8.19
C LEU A 24 -4.57 6.49 -7.16
N ILE A 25 -3.45 5.90 -7.58
CA ILE A 25 -2.35 5.53 -6.69
C ILE A 25 -1.15 6.44 -6.95
N LEU A 26 -0.69 7.14 -5.91
CA LEU A 26 0.59 7.81 -5.87
C LEU A 26 1.61 6.95 -5.13
N THR A 27 2.71 6.66 -5.81
CA THR A 27 3.85 5.93 -5.26
C THR A 27 5.09 6.82 -5.27
N PRO A 28 5.36 7.57 -4.19
CA PRO A 28 6.53 8.44 -4.13
C PRO A 28 7.83 7.62 -4.25
N PRO A 29 8.84 8.09 -4.99
CA PRO A 29 10.12 7.39 -5.08
C PRO A 29 10.74 7.18 -3.69
N GLN A 30 11.21 5.98 -3.42
CA GLN A 30 11.91 5.58 -2.18
C GLN A 30 11.09 5.67 -0.88
N ALA A 31 9.84 6.11 -0.93
CA ALA A 31 8.98 6.14 0.25
C ALA A 31 8.49 4.74 0.61
N ALA A 32 8.32 4.48 1.91
CA ALA A 32 7.79 3.21 2.42
C ALA A 32 6.26 3.26 2.59
N HIS A 33 5.58 3.90 1.62
CA HIS A 33 4.13 3.96 1.54
C HIS A 33 3.69 4.35 0.12
N SER A 34 2.42 4.11 -0.17
CA SER A 34 1.69 4.76 -1.26
C SER A 34 0.41 5.43 -0.74
N VAL A 35 -0.08 6.44 -1.46
CA VAL A 35 -1.32 7.15 -1.11
C VAL A 35 -2.32 6.99 -2.24
N TRP A 36 -3.50 6.50 -1.90
CA TRP A 36 -4.53 6.09 -2.85
C TRP A 36 -5.75 6.98 -2.65
N TRP A 37 -6.18 7.70 -3.68
CA TRP A 37 -7.47 8.40 -3.67
C TRP A 37 -8.55 7.39 -4.05
N SER A 38 -9.57 7.28 -3.22
CA SER A 38 -10.72 6.40 -3.46
C SER A 38 -11.92 7.21 -3.94
N PHE A 39 -12.55 6.74 -5.01
CA PHE A 39 -13.74 7.34 -5.60
C PHE A 39 -14.86 6.31 -5.71
N ASP A 40 -16.08 6.69 -5.33
CA ASP A 40 -17.27 5.88 -5.56
C ASP A 40 -17.55 5.65 -7.05
N PRO A 41 -18.44 4.71 -7.42
CA PRO A 41 -18.77 4.45 -8.82
C PRO A 41 -19.30 5.66 -9.62
N ASP A 42 -19.88 6.66 -8.95
CA ASP A 42 -20.30 7.94 -9.56
C ASP A 42 -19.17 8.97 -9.65
N GLY A 43 -17.99 8.61 -9.14
CA GLY A 43 -16.77 9.41 -9.07
C GLY A 43 -16.66 10.28 -7.81
N SER A 44 -17.61 10.26 -6.87
CA SER A 44 -17.46 11.08 -5.66
C SER A 44 -16.24 10.65 -4.85
N PHE A 45 -15.43 11.62 -4.43
CA PHE A 45 -14.25 11.35 -3.62
C PHE A 45 -14.65 10.92 -2.21
N VAL A 46 -14.11 9.79 -1.77
CA VAL A 46 -14.44 9.15 -0.48
C VAL A 46 -13.39 9.47 0.58
N GLY A 47 -12.13 9.61 0.18
CA GLY A 47 -11.00 9.79 1.09
C GLY A 47 -9.72 9.18 0.52
N TRP A 48 -8.68 9.18 1.35
CA TRP A 48 -7.41 8.55 1.04
C TRP A 48 -7.20 7.28 1.84
N TYR A 49 -6.53 6.32 1.21
CA TYR A 49 -5.96 5.14 1.83
C TYR A 49 -4.44 5.24 1.73
N VAL A 50 -3.74 5.13 2.84
CA VAL A 50 -2.27 5.05 2.88
C VAL A 50 -1.89 3.60 3.11
N ASN A 51 -1.28 2.97 2.11
CA ASN A 51 -0.73 1.63 2.21
C ASN A 51 0.71 1.73 2.69
N LEU A 52 1.05 1.23 3.89
CA LEU A 52 2.46 1.14 4.31
C LEU A 52 3.07 -0.10 3.68
N GLU A 53 4.18 0.09 2.99
CA GLU A 53 4.75 -0.95 2.13
C GLU A 53 6.25 -0.71 1.91
N SER A 54 6.96 -1.71 1.42
CA SER A 54 8.35 -1.53 1.02
C SER A 54 8.49 -0.44 -0.06
N PRO A 55 9.62 0.29 -0.09
CA PRO A 55 9.94 1.18 -1.20
C PRO A 55 9.82 0.50 -2.57
N VAL A 56 9.34 1.26 -3.56
CA VAL A 56 9.03 0.76 -4.91
C VAL A 56 10.22 0.12 -5.62
N GLY A 57 10.05 -1.14 -6.04
CA GLY A 57 10.94 -1.82 -6.98
C GLY A 57 10.46 -1.62 -8.42
N ARG A 58 11.03 -0.65 -9.14
CA ARG A 58 10.67 -0.40 -10.56
C ARG A 58 11.42 -1.34 -11.51
N TRP A 59 10.72 -1.86 -12.51
CA TRP A 59 11.30 -2.67 -13.59
C TRP A 59 10.55 -2.46 -14.91
N SER A 60 11.00 -3.10 -15.99
CA SER A 60 10.44 -2.89 -17.33
C SER A 60 8.96 -3.28 -17.47
N GLY A 61 8.46 -4.14 -16.58
CA GLY A 61 7.06 -4.60 -16.58
C GLY A 61 6.15 -3.83 -15.62
N GLY A 62 6.69 -3.02 -14.69
CA GLY A 62 5.88 -2.31 -13.70
C GLY A 62 6.62 -1.99 -12.41
N THR A 63 5.91 -2.17 -11.30
CA THR A 63 6.34 -1.85 -9.93
C THR A 63 5.99 -2.98 -8.99
N ASP A 64 6.96 -3.40 -8.19
CA ASP A 64 6.78 -4.44 -7.17
C ASP A 64 6.98 -3.83 -5.77
N HIS A 65 6.14 -4.26 -4.83
CA HIS A 65 6.12 -3.81 -3.44
C HIS A 65 5.76 -4.97 -2.51
N ILE A 66 6.12 -4.84 -1.24
CA ILE A 66 5.74 -5.77 -0.17
C ILE A 66 4.90 -4.99 0.84
N ASP A 67 3.66 -5.40 0.99
CA ASP A 67 2.73 -4.88 1.99
C ASP A 67 3.25 -5.06 3.44
N GLN A 68 3.01 -4.07 4.29
CA GLN A 68 3.44 -4.07 5.69
C GLN A 68 2.27 -4.13 6.69
N ALA A 69 1.09 -4.56 6.23
CA ALA A 69 -0.15 -4.83 6.98
C ALA A 69 -0.75 -3.69 7.80
N LEU A 70 -0.04 -2.59 8.02
CA LEU A 70 -0.54 -1.43 8.75
C LEU A 70 -0.91 -0.33 7.76
N ASP A 71 -2.12 0.19 7.88
CA ASP A 71 -2.64 1.20 6.95
C ASP A 71 -3.23 2.39 7.68
N ILE A 72 -3.43 3.48 6.93
CA ILE A 72 -4.11 4.67 7.44
C ILE A 72 -5.27 5.00 6.51
N LEU A 73 -6.45 5.19 7.10
CA LEU A 73 -7.60 5.74 6.42
C LEU A 73 -7.72 7.22 6.78
N VAL A 74 -7.70 8.08 5.77
CA VAL A 74 -7.82 9.53 5.91
C VAL A 74 -9.12 9.97 5.23
N ALA A 75 -10.05 10.54 6.00
CA ALA A 75 -11.31 11.05 5.49
C ALA A 75 -11.11 12.39 4.75
N PRO A 76 -12.09 12.89 3.97
CA PRO A 76 -11.96 14.13 3.22
C PRO A 76 -11.71 15.38 4.09
N ASP A 77 -12.15 15.35 5.35
CA ASP A 77 -11.87 16.40 6.33
C ASP A 77 -10.48 16.29 7.00
N ARG A 78 -9.68 15.31 6.57
CA ARG A 78 -8.34 14.93 7.07
C ARG A 78 -8.33 14.32 8.47
N SER A 79 -9.49 14.00 9.04
CA SER A 79 -9.54 13.07 10.17
C SER A 79 -9.02 11.70 9.71
N TRP A 80 -8.30 11.01 10.59
CA TRP A 80 -7.61 9.78 10.24
C TRP A 80 -7.77 8.72 11.32
N ARG A 81 -7.58 7.46 10.91
CA ARG A 81 -7.45 6.33 11.82
C ARG A 81 -6.50 5.29 11.25
N TRP A 82 -5.82 4.59 12.14
CA TRP A 82 -5.14 3.36 11.78
C TRP A 82 -6.16 2.29 11.33
N LYS A 83 -5.70 1.39 10.49
CA LYS A 83 -6.41 0.21 10.04
C LYS A 83 -5.45 -0.98 10.16
N ASP A 84 -6.01 -2.14 10.52
CA ASP A 84 -5.29 -3.43 10.63
C ASP A 84 -4.17 -3.47 11.69
N GLU A 85 -4.29 -2.67 12.76
CA GLU A 85 -3.34 -2.68 13.89
C GLU A 85 -3.20 -4.07 14.55
N GLU A 86 -4.29 -4.84 14.62
CA GLU A 86 -4.29 -6.21 15.15
C GLU A 86 -3.43 -7.13 14.27
N GLU A 87 -3.62 -7.04 12.95
CA GLU A 87 -2.91 -7.83 11.95
C GLU A 87 -1.41 -7.52 11.96
N PHE A 88 -1.07 -6.23 12.03
CA PHE A 88 0.29 -5.74 12.18
C PHE A 88 0.95 -6.23 13.49
N THR A 89 0.20 -6.23 14.59
CA THR A 89 0.68 -6.73 15.89
C THR A 89 0.96 -8.22 15.84
N GLU A 90 0.07 -9.02 15.24
CA GLU A 90 0.27 -10.48 15.10
C GLU A 90 1.51 -10.84 14.26
N ARG A 91 1.86 -10.01 13.26
CA ARG A 91 3.04 -10.21 12.40
C ARG A 91 4.35 -9.73 13.01
N THR A 92 4.31 -8.83 13.99
CA THR A 92 5.51 -8.25 14.60
C THR A 92 6.31 -9.28 15.39
N GLY A 93 7.61 -9.39 15.09
CA GLY A 93 8.50 -10.38 15.70
C GLY A 93 8.42 -11.77 15.08
N HIS A 94 7.56 -11.97 14.08
CA HIS A 94 7.45 -13.26 13.39
C HIS A 94 8.54 -13.42 12.31
N PRO A 95 9.22 -14.59 12.20
CA PRO A 95 10.41 -14.75 11.33
C PRO A 95 10.23 -14.52 9.82
N PHE A 96 9.00 -14.45 9.33
CA PHE A 96 8.70 -14.20 7.91
C PHE A 96 8.33 -12.76 7.58
N PHE A 97 8.16 -11.92 8.61
CA PHE A 97 7.77 -10.51 8.47
C PHE A 97 8.90 -9.62 8.99
N TRP A 98 8.59 -8.65 9.85
CA TRP A 98 9.56 -7.74 10.46
C TRP A 98 9.80 -8.06 11.94
N ASP A 99 10.94 -7.61 12.44
CA ASP A 99 11.24 -7.57 13.87
C ASP A 99 10.70 -6.28 14.51
N GLU A 100 10.93 -6.11 15.82
CA GLU A 100 10.49 -4.94 16.57
C GLU A 100 11.06 -3.62 16.01
N ALA A 101 12.29 -3.64 15.48
CA ALA A 101 12.90 -2.46 14.89
C ALA A 101 12.22 -2.11 13.55
N GLY A 102 11.89 -3.13 12.74
CA GLY A 102 11.10 -2.95 11.53
C GLY A 102 9.68 -2.44 11.83
N ALA A 103 9.03 -2.97 12.87
CA ALA A 103 7.72 -2.49 13.31
C ALA A 103 7.76 -1.00 13.69
N ALA A 104 8.77 -0.60 14.45
CA ALA A 104 8.97 0.81 14.82
C ALA A 104 9.19 1.70 13.60
N ALA A 105 9.94 1.23 12.59
CA ALA A 105 10.16 1.97 11.35
C ALA A 105 8.87 2.12 10.52
N ILE A 106 8.05 1.08 10.44
CA ILE A 106 6.75 1.10 9.74
C ILE A 106 5.81 2.12 10.40
N ARG A 107 5.68 2.05 11.72
CA ARG A 107 4.85 3.00 12.48
C ARG A 107 5.35 4.44 12.34
N ALA A 108 6.67 4.65 12.38
CA ALA A 108 7.26 5.97 12.19
C ALA A 108 6.98 6.55 10.79
N GLU A 109 6.99 5.73 9.74
CA GLU A 109 6.61 6.19 8.41
C GLU A 109 5.12 6.57 8.35
N GLY A 110 4.24 5.77 8.94
CA GLY A 110 2.83 6.12 9.02
C GLY A 110 2.58 7.41 9.80
N GLU A 111 3.27 7.62 10.94
CA GLU A 111 3.22 8.86 11.71
C GLU A 111 3.68 10.07 10.88
N ARG A 112 4.72 9.91 10.06
CA ARG A 112 5.18 10.96 9.15
C ARG A 112 4.12 11.32 8.11
N VAL A 113 3.40 10.34 7.56
CA VAL A 113 2.32 10.57 6.59
C VAL A 113 1.09 11.19 7.26
N ILE A 114 0.74 10.75 8.47
CA ILE A 114 -0.31 11.34 9.30
C ILE A 114 -0.05 12.84 9.52
N ALA A 115 1.18 13.22 9.85
CA ALA A 115 1.53 14.63 10.05
C ALA A 115 1.28 15.48 8.79
N LEU A 116 1.43 14.91 7.59
CA LEU A 116 1.08 15.59 6.34
C LEU A 116 -0.44 15.77 6.21
N ALA A 117 -1.23 14.75 6.57
CA ALA A 117 -2.69 14.82 6.57
C ALA A 117 -3.18 15.90 7.54
N GLU A 118 -2.68 15.90 8.77
CA GLU A 118 -3.02 16.90 9.80
C GLU A 118 -2.66 18.32 9.37
N ALA A 119 -1.52 18.49 8.70
CA ALA A 119 -1.10 19.77 8.15
C ALA A 119 -1.91 20.21 6.91
N GLY A 120 -2.68 19.31 6.28
CA GLY A 120 -3.28 19.55 4.96
C GLY A 120 -2.26 19.79 3.87
N ALA A 121 -1.10 19.13 3.97
CA ALA A 121 -0.07 19.16 2.94
C ALA A 121 -0.36 18.11 1.88
N PHE A 122 0.16 18.31 0.66
CA PHE A 122 0.15 17.29 -0.38
C PHE A 122 0.65 15.95 0.17
N PRO A 123 -0.04 14.81 -0.07
CA PRO A 123 -1.17 14.63 -1.00
C PRO A 123 -2.58 14.88 -0.44
N PHE A 124 -2.71 15.43 0.76
CA PHE A 124 -3.98 15.64 1.49
C PHE A 124 -4.50 17.09 1.42
N ASP A 125 -3.96 17.91 0.52
CA ASP A 125 -4.28 19.33 0.34
C ASP A 125 -5.50 19.59 -0.57
N GLY A 126 -6.20 18.53 -0.98
CA GLY A 126 -7.31 18.57 -1.92
C GLY A 126 -6.91 18.36 -3.38
N THR A 127 -5.62 18.24 -3.67
CA THR A 127 -5.14 17.91 -5.01
C THR A 127 -5.72 16.57 -5.47
N TRP A 128 -6.25 16.55 -6.70
CA TRP A 128 -6.82 15.37 -7.37
C TRP A 128 -8.07 14.75 -6.72
N CYS A 129 -8.71 15.41 -5.75
CA CYS A 129 -10.01 14.95 -5.23
C CYS A 129 -11.15 15.02 -6.25
N ASP A 130 -10.95 15.71 -7.38
CA ASP A 130 -11.87 15.75 -8.52
C ASP A 130 -11.37 14.93 -9.72
N PHE A 131 -10.31 14.14 -9.54
CA PHE A 131 -9.68 13.39 -10.63
C PHE A 131 -10.68 12.49 -11.36
N ARG A 132 -10.58 12.48 -12.68
CA ARG A 132 -11.28 11.55 -13.56
C ARG A 132 -10.29 10.97 -14.57
N PRO A 133 -10.32 9.65 -14.83
CA PRO A 133 -9.60 9.07 -15.95
C PRO A 133 -9.96 9.81 -17.25
N GLY A 134 -8.99 10.00 -18.13
CA GLY A 134 -9.25 10.63 -19.43
C GLY A 134 -10.28 9.81 -20.23
N PRO A 135 -11.12 10.46 -21.07
CA PRO A 135 -12.20 9.76 -21.78
C PRO A 135 -11.73 8.67 -22.75
N GLY A 136 -10.45 8.69 -23.14
CA GLY A 136 -9.82 7.64 -23.97
C GLY A 136 -9.15 6.52 -23.18
N TRP A 137 -9.19 6.54 -21.85
CA TRP A 137 -8.54 5.53 -21.01
C TRP A 137 -9.46 4.31 -20.90
N ALA A 138 -9.20 3.30 -21.73
CA ALA A 138 -9.88 2.02 -21.63
C ALA A 138 -9.31 1.18 -20.47
N ALA A 139 -10.13 0.28 -19.90
CA ALA A 139 -9.66 -0.68 -18.93
C ALA A 139 -8.54 -1.55 -19.53
N THR A 140 -7.43 -1.70 -18.82
CA THR A 140 -6.32 -2.57 -19.23
C THR A 140 -6.63 -4.01 -18.87
N GLY A 141 -6.44 -4.94 -19.81
CA GLY A 141 -6.51 -6.37 -19.51
C GLY A 141 -5.31 -6.83 -18.66
N LEU A 142 -5.51 -7.87 -17.85
CA LEU A 142 -4.40 -8.50 -17.12
C LEU A 142 -3.43 -9.13 -18.16
N PRO A 143 -2.15 -8.72 -18.17
CA PRO A 143 -1.19 -9.21 -19.15
C PRO A 143 -0.84 -10.68 -18.90
N TRP A 144 -0.49 -11.43 -19.95
CA TRP A 144 -0.13 -12.85 -19.81
C TRP A 144 1.12 -13.09 -18.94
N TRP A 145 1.96 -12.07 -18.78
CA TRP A 145 3.19 -12.12 -17.98
C TRP A 145 3.01 -11.61 -16.53
N TRP A 146 1.77 -11.40 -16.07
CA TRP A 146 1.46 -10.76 -14.78
C TRP A 146 2.18 -11.38 -13.56
N ASP A 147 2.54 -12.66 -13.62
CA ASP A 147 3.18 -13.42 -12.54
C ASP A 147 4.71 -13.57 -12.71
N GLN A 148 5.28 -12.98 -13.76
CA GLN A 148 6.72 -13.06 -14.01
C GLN A 148 7.46 -12.17 -13.01
N PRO A 149 8.46 -12.68 -12.27
CA PRO A 149 9.20 -11.86 -11.31
C PRO A 149 9.95 -10.74 -12.03
N GLY A 150 9.91 -9.54 -11.46
CA GLY A 150 10.72 -8.43 -11.93
C GLY A 150 12.20 -8.83 -11.99
N ALA A 151 12.91 -8.39 -13.03
CA ALA A 151 14.32 -8.76 -13.28
C ALA A 151 15.34 -8.24 -12.23
N GLY A 152 14.89 -7.71 -11.09
CA GLY A 152 15.72 -7.12 -10.04
C GLY A 152 15.34 -7.63 -8.65
N ARG A 153 16.27 -8.38 -8.03
CA ARG A 153 16.35 -8.80 -6.61
C ARG A 153 15.03 -8.81 -5.83
N VAL A 154 14.52 -10.01 -5.57
CA VAL A 154 13.82 -10.30 -4.31
C VAL A 154 14.84 -10.13 -3.18
N SER A 155 15.02 -8.90 -2.67
CA SER A 155 15.67 -8.70 -1.38
C SER A 155 14.72 -9.25 -0.33
N ARG A 156 14.93 -10.51 0.06
CA ARG A 156 14.52 -10.97 1.39
C ARG A 156 15.05 -9.94 2.38
N TRP A 157 14.20 -9.52 3.31
CA TRP A 157 14.54 -8.74 4.49
C TRP A 157 15.99 -8.99 4.90
N SER A 158 16.86 -8.04 4.56
CA SER A 158 18.28 -8.15 4.85
C SER A 158 18.50 -7.62 6.25
N THR A 159 18.25 -8.47 7.25
CA THR A 159 18.70 -8.23 8.62
C THR A 159 20.10 -8.83 8.78
N GLY A 160 21.09 -7.96 8.92
CA GLY A 160 22.46 -8.36 9.28
C GLY A 160 23.43 -7.18 9.20
N PRO A 161 24.16 -6.85 10.29
CA PRO A 161 25.08 -5.72 10.30
C PRO A 161 26.32 -6.05 9.44
N GLY A 162 26.78 -5.06 8.68
CA GLY A 162 28.09 -5.08 8.04
C GLY A 162 29.19 -5.28 9.08
N ARG A 163 30.15 -6.14 8.75
CA ARG A 163 31.44 -6.25 9.46
C ARG A 163 32.31 -5.03 9.21
#